data_AF-A0A938BUF2-F1
#
_entry.id   AF-A0A938BUF2-F1
#
_cell.length_a   1.000
_cell.length_b   1.000
_cell.length_c   1.000
_cell.angle_alpha   90.00
_cell.angle_beta   90.00
_cell.angle_gamma   90.00
#
_symmetry.space_group_name_H-M   'P 1'
#
loop_
_entity.id
_entity.type
_entity.pdbx_description
1 polymer ?
#
loop_
_entity_poly.entity_id
_entity_poly.type
_entity_poly.pdbx_seq_one_letter_code
_entity_poly.pdbx_strand_id
1 'polypeptide(L)'
;PLWVLAGIMTGSIPALLGRRWMLGTIAAVEQFVDVHYLEQIERLKEDLIKAGPERLSQSACHSDNQCGLQAATPQHVFGEYPDLLAMLEAFRHDELEHRDDALDKLGATRPGFMFRLWCSVVGQGSSVAVRIAKLL
;
A
#
# COMPACT_ATOMS: atom_id res chain seq x y z
N PRO A 1 3.49 -16.05 -21.47
CA PRO A 1 2.14 -16.37 -22.02
C PRO A 1 1.08 -16.60 -20.93
N LEU A 2 1.35 -17.43 -19.91
CA LEU A 2 0.39 -17.72 -18.83
C LEU A 2 -0.01 -16.49 -18.00
N TRP A 3 0.92 -15.57 -17.74
CA TRP A 3 0.66 -14.34 -16.99
C TRP A 3 -0.36 -13.40 -17.67
N VAL A 4 -0.30 -13.29 -18.99
CA VAL A 4 -1.24 -12.47 -19.78
C VAL A 4 -2.65 -13.07 -19.73
N LEU A 5 -2.75 -14.39 -19.87
CA LEU A 5 -4.02 -15.09 -19.76
C LEU A 5 -4.62 -14.95 -18.35
N ALA A 6 -3.79 -15.02 -17.30
CA ALA A 6 -4.22 -14.80 -15.93
C ALA A 6 -4.75 -13.36 -15.72
N GLY A 7 -4.07 -12.35 -16.26
CA GLY A 7 -4.53 -10.95 -16.22
C GLY A 7 -5.87 -10.75 -16.95
N ILE A 8 -6.00 -11.30 -18.17
CA ILE A 8 -7.25 -11.23 -18.94
C ILE A 8 -8.38 -11.93 -18.19
N MET A 9 -8.16 -13.15 -17.70
CA MET A 9 -9.18 -13.92 -16.97
C MET A 9 -9.64 -13.21 -15.70
N THR A 10 -8.71 -12.64 -14.92
CA THR A 10 -9.04 -11.96 -13.67
C THR A 10 -9.85 -10.67 -13.90
N GLY A 11 -9.65 -9.98 -15.02
CA GLY A 11 -10.45 -8.81 -15.39
C GLY A 11 -11.78 -9.13 -16.09
N SER A 12 -11.82 -10.16 -16.94
CA SER A 12 -12.99 -10.45 -17.78
C SER A 12 -14.02 -11.36 -17.11
N ILE A 13 -13.62 -12.28 -16.23
CA ILE A 13 -14.56 -13.16 -15.51
C ILE A 13 -15.55 -12.37 -14.62
N PRO A 14 -15.12 -11.42 -13.77
CA PRO A 14 -16.03 -10.64 -12.95
C PRO A 14 -16.95 -9.73 -13.77
N ALA A 15 -16.45 -9.20 -14.89
CA ALA A 15 -17.22 -8.36 -15.80
C ALA A 15 -18.39 -9.14 -16.44
N LEU A 16 -18.17 -10.41 -16.81
CA LEU A 16 -19.21 -11.28 -17.37
C LEU A 16 -20.24 -11.74 -16.34
N LEU A 17 -19.85 -11.90 -15.06
CA LEU A 17 -20.74 -12.33 -13.97
C LEU A 17 -21.63 -11.19 -13.42
N GLY A 18 -21.46 -9.98 -13.93
CA GLY A 18 -22.32 -8.82 -13.67
C GLY A 18 -21.83 -7.91 -12.55
N ARG A 19 -22.57 -6.81 -12.34
CA ARG A 19 -22.17 -5.67 -11.50
C ARG A 19 -21.75 -6.06 -10.08
N ARG A 20 -22.42 -7.04 -9.46
CA ARG A 20 -22.10 -7.48 -8.10
C ARG A 20 -20.71 -8.12 -7.99
N TRP A 21 -20.32 -8.91 -8.99
CA TRP A 21 -19.02 -9.57 -9.02
C TRP A 21 -17.89 -8.59 -9.35
N MET A 22 -18.16 -7.63 -10.24
CA MET A 22 -17.23 -6.55 -10.53
C MET A 22 -16.96 -5.68 -9.29
N LEU A 23 -18.00 -5.15 -8.64
CA LEU A 23 -17.85 -4.35 -7.42
C LEU A 23 -17.20 -5.14 -6.29
N GLY A 24 -17.54 -6.43 -6.14
CA GLY A 24 -16.89 -7.31 -5.16
C GLY A 24 -15.42 -7.58 -5.45
N THR A 25 -15.02 -7.58 -6.73
CA THR A 25 -13.63 -7.74 -7.14
C THR A 25 -12.86 -6.45 -6.88
N ILE A 26 -13.44 -5.29 -7.21
CA ILE A 26 -12.85 -3.97 -6.88
C ILE A 26 -12.64 -3.88 -5.37
N ALA A 27 -13.68 -4.09 -4.56
CA ALA A 27 -13.56 -4.05 -3.10
C ALA A 27 -12.50 -5.01 -2.54
N ALA A 28 -12.37 -6.22 -3.12
CA ALA A 28 -11.35 -7.18 -2.72
C ALA A 28 -9.91 -6.74 -3.12
N VAL A 29 -9.76 -6.09 -4.28
CA VAL A 29 -8.49 -5.51 -4.71
C VAL A 29 -8.11 -4.32 -3.85
N GLU A 30 -9.04 -3.39 -3.60
CA GLU A 30 -8.77 -2.21 -2.75
C GLU A 30 -8.39 -2.63 -1.33
N GLN A 31 -9.01 -3.68 -0.77
CA GLN A 31 -8.61 -4.23 0.52
C GLN A 31 -7.18 -4.79 0.50
N PHE A 32 -6.76 -5.41 -0.60
CA PHE A 32 -5.38 -5.87 -0.74
C PHE A 32 -4.38 -4.70 -0.82
N VAL A 33 -4.74 -3.67 -1.58
CA VAL A 33 -3.93 -2.45 -1.77
C VAL A 33 -3.77 -1.68 -0.45
N ASP A 34 -4.85 -1.49 0.32
CA ASP A 34 -4.83 -0.85 1.65
C ASP A 34 -3.85 -1.56 2.62
N VAL A 35 -3.89 -2.89 2.68
CA VAL A 35 -2.95 -3.67 3.52
C VAL A 35 -1.49 -3.43 3.10
N HIS A 36 -1.21 -3.32 1.79
CA HIS A 36 0.14 -3.03 1.31
C HIS A 36 0.60 -1.61 1.63
N TYR A 37 -0.28 -0.63 1.51
CA TYR A 37 0.04 0.75 1.91
C TYR A 37 0.32 0.86 3.40
N LEU A 38 -0.44 0.16 4.24
CA LEU A 38 -0.18 0.08 5.68
C LEU A 38 1.22 -0.48 5.98
N GLU A 39 1.60 -1.59 5.34
CA GLU A 39 2.95 -2.15 5.50
C GLU A 39 4.05 -1.16 5.07
N GLN A 40 3.84 -0.41 3.99
CA GLN A 40 4.80 0.60 3.51
C GLN A 40 4.93 1.77 4.50
N ILE A 41 3.79 2.27 5.00
CA ILE A 41 3.73 3.35 5.98
C ILE A 41 4.42 2.95 7.28
N GLU A 42 4.17 1.73 7.78
CA GLU A 42 4.79 1.23 9.01
C GLU A 42 6.31 1.10 8.87
N ARG A 43 6.80 0.52 7.77
CA ARG A 43 8.25 0.43 7.51
C ARG A 43 8.90 1.81 7.43
N LEU A 44 8.26 2.75 6.74
CA LEU A 44 8.76 4.12 6.64
C LEU A 44 8.79 4.81 8.01
N LYS A 45 7.75 4.63 8.83
CA LYS A 45 7.70 5.14 10.21
C LYS A 45 8.80 4.52 11.08
N GLU A 46 9.05 3.23 10.98
CA GLU A 46 10.13 2.56 11.69
C GLU A 46 11.52 3.09 11.30
N ASP A 47 11.76 3.28 10.00
CA ASP A 47 13.03 3.81 9.50
C ASP A 47 13.25 5.26 9.96
N LEU A 48 12.19 6.07 9.98
CA LEU A 48 12.22 7.42 10.54
C LEU A 48 12.53 7.41 12.04
N ILE A 49 11.89 6.52 12.80
CA ILE A 49 12.12 6.37 14.24
C ILE A 49 13.56 5.89 14.51
N LYS A 50 14.09 4.93 13.76
CA LYS A 50 15.47 4.43 13.91
C LYS A 50 16.52 5.47 13.52
N ALA A 51 16.26 6.25 12.48
CA ALA A 51 17.16 7.30 12.04
C ALA A 51 17.20 8.52 12.97
N GLY A 52 16.22 8.67 13.88
CA GLY A 52 16.20 9.70 14.93
C GLY A 52 17.37 9.59 15.93
N PRO A 53 17.48 8.49 16.71
CA PRO A 53 18.54 8.31 17.70
C PRO A 53 19.93 8.12 17.08
N GLU A 54 20.04 7.50 15.89
CA GLU A 54 21.33 7.32 15.21
C GLU A 54 21.93 8.68 14.77
N ARG A 55 21.09 9.61 14.31
CA ARG A 55 21.53 10.97 13.96
C ARG A 55 21.72 11.89 15.15
N LEU A 56 21.02 11.68 16.27
CA LEU A 56 21.35 12.36 17.54
C LEU A 56 22.73 11.93 18.07
N SER A 57 23.10 10.66 17.89
CA SER A 57 24.45 10.17 18.21
C SER A 57 25.52 10.66 17.23
N GLN A 58 25.24 10.70 15.92
CA GLN A 58 26.20 11.17 14.90
C GLN A 58 26.38 12.70 14.91
N SER A 59 25.31 13.46 15.18
CA SER A 59 25.38 14.92 15.33
C SER A 59 26.14 15.34 16.59
N ALA A 60 26.16 14.51 17.64
CA ALA A 60 26.91 14.79 18.87
C ALA A 60 28.42 14.51 18.72
N CYS A 61 28.84 13.68 17.75
CA CYS A 61 30.25 13.33 17.54
C CYS A 61 30.91 13.97 16.30
N HIS A 62 30.21 14.79 15.51
CA HIS A 62 30.79 15.53 14.37
C HIS A 62 30.93 17.04 14.63
N SER A 63 31.50 17.40 15.78
CA SER A 63 32.01 18.75 16.01
C SER A 63 33.53 18.74 15.86
N ASP A 64 34.02 18.96 14.64
CA ASP A 64 35.32 19.61 14.44
C ASP A 64 35.38 20.30 13.05
N ASN A 65 35.45 21.63 13.11
CA ASN A 65 35.94 22.56 12.09
C ASN A 65 35.44 22.44 10.64
N GLN A 66 34.44 23.25 10.29
CA GLN A 66 34.55 24.03 9.06
C GLN A 66 33.89 25.41 9.14
N CYS A 67 34.76 26.41 9.24
CA CYS A 67 34.49 27.81 8.94
C CYS A 67 34.29 27.94 7.43
N GLY A 68 33.08 28.30 6.99
CA GLY A 68 32.72 28.49 5.60
C GLY A 68 31.23 28.79 5.47
N LEU A 69 30.91 30.02 5.09
CA LEU A 69 29.57 30.56 5.01
C LEU A 69 28.77 29.88 3.87
N GLN A 70 28.04 28.81 4.19
CA GLN A 70 26.84 28.40 3.45
C GLN A 70 25.92 27.64 4.40
N ALA A 71 25.00 28.39 5.00
CA ALA A 71 23.83 27.86 5.69
C ALA A 71 22.89 27.21 4.67
N ALA A 72 23.27 26.04 4.15
CA ALA A 72 22.31 25.10 3.58
C ALA A 72 21.64 24.43 4.78
N THR A 73 20.42 24.89 5.05
CA THR A 73 19.55 24.37 6.11
C THR A 73 19.46 22.83 6.03
N PRO A 74 19.68 22.09 7.14
CA PRO A 74 19.46 20.64 7.21
C PRO A 74 17.99 20.22 7.06
N GLN A 75 17.08 21.13 6.73
CA GLN A 75 15.64 20.84 6.62
C GLN A 75 15.28 20.10 5.33
N HIS A 76 16.08 20.19 4.25
CA HIS A 76 15.68 19.65 2.95
C HIS A 76 15.70 18.12 2.87
N VAL A 77 16.65 17.44 3.55
CA VAL A 77 16.75 15.96 3.49
C VAL A 77 15.69 15.28 4.37
N PHE A 78 15.20 15.96 5.40
CA PHE A 78 14.13 15.45 6.27
C PHE A 78 12.74 15.94 5.90
N GLY A 79 12.63 16.97 5.05
CA GLY A 79 11.35 17.49 4.56
C GLY A 79 10.68 16.57 3.54
N GLU A 80 11.43 15.70 2.88
CA GLU A 80 10.94 14.84 1.78
C GLU A 80 10.19 13.59 2.27
N TYR A 81 10.61 13.00 3.39
CA TYR A 81 9.96 11.81 3.98
C TYR A 81 8.59 12.04 4.63
N PRO A 82 8.35 13.10 5.43
CA PRO A 82 7.01 13.37 5.96
C PRO A 82 6.02 13.71 4.85
N ASP A 83 6.51 14.31 3.75
CA ASP A 83 5.69 14.59 2.56
C ASP A 83 5.33 13.30 1.82
N LEU A 84 6.28 12.37 1.66
CA LEU A 84 6.01 11.04 1.11
C LEU A 84 5.04 10.25 1.99
N LEU A 85 5.23 10.30 3.31
CA LEU A 85 4.33 9.63 4.26
C LEU A 85 2.91 10.20 4.15
N ALA A 86 2.77 11.53 4.13
CA ALA A 86 1.48 12.19 3.96
C ALA A 86 0.84 11.84 2.61
N MET A 87 1.63 11.75 1.54
CA MET A 87 1.17 11.35 0.21
C MET A 87 0.67 9.90 0.19
N LEU A 88 1.41 8.97 0.81
CA LEU A 88 0.98 7.57 0.94
C LEU A 88 -0.27 7.42 1.81
N GLU A 89 -0.37 8.21 2.89
CA GLU A 89 -1.56 8.25 3.74
C GLU A 89 -2.78 8.80 2.99
N ALA A 90 -2.60 9.79 2.10
CA ALA A 90 -3.64 10.32 1.23
C ALA A 90 -4.09 9.27 0.19
N PHE A 91 -3.17 8.61 -0.51
CA PHE A 91 -3.53 7.55 -1.45
C PHE A 91 -4.25 6.40 -0.77
N ARG A 92 -3.81 5.99 0.42
CA ARG A 92 -4.52 4.98 1.19
C ARG A 92 -5.95 5.42 1.52
N HIS A 93 -6.17 6.71 1.81
CA HIS A 93 -7.50 7.23 2.06
C HIS A 93 -8.39 7.13 0.81
N ASP A 94 -7.85 7.46 -0.36
CA ASP A 94 -8.57 7.33 -1.63
C ASP A 94 -9.00 5.87 -1.89
N GLU A 95 -8.12 4.89 -1.62
CA GLU A 95 -8.48 3.46 -1.79
C GLU A 95 -9.52 2.98 -0.77
N LEU A 96 -9.47 3.50 0.46
CA LEU A 96 -10.52 3.24 1.46
C LEU A 96 -11.86 3.80 1.02
N GLU A 97 -11.89 5.03 0.49
CA GLU A 97 -13.10 5.65 -0.03
C GLU A 97 -13.67 4.82 -1.19
N HIS A 98 -12.84 4.41 -2.16
CA HIS A 98 -13.25 3.54 -3.26
C HIS A 98 -13.82 2.20 -2.81
N ARG A 99 -13.21 1.58 -1.78
CA ARG A 99 -13.70 0.33 -1.20
C ARG A 99 -15.08 0.53 -0.58
N ASP A 100 -15.23 1.55 0.25
CA ASP A 100 -16.47 1.82 0.97
C ASP A 100 -17.59 2.18 -0.03
N ASP A 101 -17.28 2.95 -1.08
CA ASP A 101 -18.16 3.23 -2.22
C ASP A 101 -18.64 1.95 -2.93
N ALA A 102 -17.74 0.99 -3.12
CA ALA A 102 -18.07 -0.30 -3.75
C ALA A 102 -18.97 -1.15 -2.84
N LEU A 103 -18.72 -1.14 -1.53
CA LEU A 103 -19.54 -1.83 -0.53
C LEU A 103 -20.94 -1.21 -0.42
N ASP A 104 -21.05 0.11 -0.45
CA ASP A 104 -22.33 0.81 -0.44
C ASP A 104 -23.16 0.48 -1.68
N LYS A 105 -22.53 0.44 -2.85
CA LYS A 105 -23.17 0.03 -4.12
C LYS A 105 -23.57 -1.46 -4.13
N LEU A 106 -22.90 -2.31 -3.35
CA LEU A 106 -23.25 -3.73 -3.16
C LEU A 106 -24.46 -3.93 -2.23
N GLY A 107 -24.65 -3.01 -1.27
CA GLY A 107 -25.71 -3.05 -0.27
C GLY A 107 -25.60 -4.23 0.71
N ALA A 108 -26.51 -4.30 1.69
CA ALA A 108 -26.52 -5.31 2.76
C ALA A 108 -26.94 -6.74 2.32
N THR A 109 -26.60 -7.15 1.10
CA THR A 109 -26.93 -8.50 0.60
C THR A 109 -25.90 -9.51 1.07
N ARG A 110 -26.35 -10.60 1.73
CA ARG A 110 -25.44 -11.67 2.17
C ARG A 110 -24.70 -12.26 0.97
N PRO A 111 -23.35 -12.21 0.93
CA PRO A 111 -22.61 -12.79 -0.17
C PRO A 111 -22.73 -14.31 -0.14
N GLY A 112 -23.03 -14.91 -1.31
CA GLY A 112 -23.00 -16.36 -1.48
C GLY A 112 -21.60 -16.94 -1.29
N PHE A 113 -21.53 -18.25 -1.02
CA PHE A 113 -20.25 -18.94 -0.77
C PHE A 113 -19.21 -18.75 -1.88
N MET A 114 -19.61 -18.91 -3.15
CA MET A 114 -18.70 -18.77 -4.30
C MET A 114 -18.13 -17.37 -4.46
N PHE A 115 -18.94 -16.34 -4.17
CA PHE A 115 -18.50 -14.96 -4.20
C PHE A 115 -17.44 -14.68 -3.12
N ARG A 116 -17.63 -15.20 -1.90
CA ARG A 116 -16.64 -15.09 -0.83
C ARG A 116 -15.33 -15.81 -1.17
N LEU A 117 -15.42 -17.00 -1.75
CA LEU A 117 -14.25 -17.75 -2.19
C LEU A 117 -13.48 -16.96 -3.25
N TRP A 118 -14.18 -16.41 -4.25
CA TRP A 118 -13.57 -15.56 -5.28
C TRP A 118 -12.88 -14.33 -4.68
N CYS A 119 -13.57 -13.55 -3.84
CA CYS A 119 -12.98 -12.39 -3.17
C CYS A 119 -11.76 -12.78 -2.30
N SER A 120 -11.80 -13.93 -1.62
CA SER A 120 -10.65 -14.43 -0.87
C SER A 120 -9.49 -14.83 -1.78
N VAL A 121 -9.75 -15.42 -2.95
CA VAL A 121 -8.69 -15.77 -3.91
C VAL A 121 -8.03 -14.52 -4.46
N VAL A 122 -8.82 -13.53 -4.86
CA VAL A 122 -8.32 -12.24 -5.37
C VAL A 122 -7.53 -11.50 -4.29
N GLY A 123 -8.05 -11.45 -3.05
CA GLY A 123 -7.37 -10.77 -1.94
C GLY A 123 -6.11 -11.49 -1.44
N GLN A 124 -6.12 -12.82 -1.35
CA GLN A 124 -4.96 -13.59 -0.85
C GLN A 124 -3.91 -13.94 -1.91
N GLY A 125 -4.25 -13.88 -3.20
CA GLY A 125 -3.35 -14.29 -4.29
C GLY A 125 -2.01 -13.54 -4.27
N SER A 126 -2.04 -12.26 -3.92
CA SER A 126 -0.87 -11.38 -3.97
C SER A 126 0.08 -11.56 -2.78
N SER A 127 -0.40 -11.90 -1.58
CA SER A 127 0.47 -12.17 -0.42
C SER A 127 1.21 -13.51 -0.58
N VAL A 128 0.55 -14.50 -1.18
CA VAL A 128 1.16 -15.78 -1.56
C VAL A 128 2.22 -15.57 -2.64
N ALA A 129 1.94 -14.74 -3.66
CA ALA A 129 2.91 -14.43 -4.72
C ALA A 129 4.17 -13.76 -4.16
N VAL A 130 4.04 -12.79 -3.25
CA VAL A 130 5.19 -12.13 -2.60
C VAL A 130 5.97 -13.10 -1.72
N ARG A 131 5.29 -14.02 -1.00
CA ARG A 131 5.97 -15.06 -0.22
C ARG A 131 6.72 -16.04 -1.11
N ILE A 132 6.14 -16.46 -2.23
CA ILE A 132 6.81 -17.32 -3.21
C ILE A 132 8.01 -16.60 -3.81
N ALA A 133 7.88 -15.31 -4.16
CA ALA A 133 8.98 -14.51 -4.68
C ALA A 133 10.12 -14.28 -3.67
N LYS A 134 9.82 -14.27 -2.37
CA LYS A 134 10.83 -14.24 -1.30
C LYS A 134 11.44 -15.61 -1.01
N LEU A 135 10.83 -16.70 -1.48
CA LEU A 135 11.30 -18.08 -1.31
C LEU A 135 12.06 -18.61 -2.54
N LEU A 136 11.90 -17.98 -3.70
CA LEU A 136 12.70 -18.16 -4.90
C LEU A 136 14.01 -17.38 -4.79
#